data_AF-A0A521GIU2-F1
#
_entry.id   AF-A0A521GIU2-F1
#
_cell.length_a   1.000
_cell.length_b   1.000
_cell.length_c   1.000
_cell.angle_alpha   90.00
_cell.angle_beta   90.00
_cell.angle_gamma   90.00
#
_symmetry.space_group_name_H-M   'P 1'
#
loop_
_entity.id
_entity.type
_entity.pdbx_description
1 polymer ?
#
loop_
_entity_poly.entity_id
_entity_poly.type
_entity_poly.pdbx_seq_one_letter_code
_entity_poly.pdbx_strand_id
1 'polypeptide(L)'
;MKLLTLTTSDKLMSKTWRPIWQFIATLSLFYSFTHSPSTAQSLTGRWVGVTTEYDLDAFCPLPVYMDFNADSTWQLGLIDESAAPRTGRWARLKNDSLRFNEATYAPELVTLQGDRLRIGRVQPMTFRRFRAMPMKRETVWARLVGQVWQSDSVQFRFGADGRVALRNRRANTQTIHYAEVLALAESAFLVVRGNPNGRAGDIRIFWQVVGNDVGVIRLQNDSEKPEILRWVGALPANESLQSTQFQPCANCYGMDPTFFAGYVNELNKRKLLSLFRQQYKPVDVPDQSGVITLKFVRNCAGEIGPISLQQLDTNYKRRPFDKRVSDQLMGIVRNHLPGSLFGDNDKAPSHDQTVTFTIRLVDGRLTDLF
;
A
#
# COMPACT_ATOMS: atom_id res chain seq x y z
N MET A 1 16.67 -5.09 11.73
CA MET A 1 16.40 -3.70 11.32
C MET A 1 17.24 -2.77 12.20
N LYS A 2 18.51 -2.57 11.83
CA LYS A 2 19.40 -1.58 12.47
C LYS A 2 19.08 -0.23 11.81
N LEU A 3 18.51 0.71 12.56
CA LEU A 3 18.22 2.05 12.06
C LEU A 3 19.26 3.02 12.60
N LEU A 4 19.90 3.68 11.64
CA LEU A 4 20.97 4.65 11.80
C LEU A 4 20.47 5.96 12.42
N THR A 5 21.31 6.48 13.30
CA THR A 5 21.41 7.86 13.77
C THR A 5 21.72 8.82 12.62
N LEU A 6 20.99 9.94 12.51
CA LEU A 6 21.48 11.16 11.85
C LEU A 6 20.98 12.42 12.57
N THR A 7 21.93 13.33 12.75
CA THR A 7 21.93 14.56 13.55
C THR A 7 21.48 15.79 12.74
N THR A 8 20.68 16.62 13.42
CA THR A 8 20.47 18.09 13.35
C THR A 8 20.78 18.89 12.08
N SER A 9 19.78 19.65 11.63
CA SER A 9 19.81 20.68 10.60
C SER A 9 20.26 22.05 11.11
N ASP A 10 20.91 22.81 10.23
CA ASP A 10 21.22 24.22 10.40
C ASP A 10 20.11 25.17 9.91
N LYS A 11 20.12 26.35 10.52
CA LYS A 11 19.21 27.50 10.41
C LYS A 11 19.33 28.25 9.09
N LEU A 12 18.25 28.92 8.68
CA LEU A 12 18.34 30.29 8.14
C LEU A 12 16.99 31.04 8.24
N MET A 13 17.06 32.24 8.85
CA MET A 13 15.99 33.24 8.97
C MET A 13 16.29 34.47 8.09
N SER A 14 15.24 35.09 7.54
CA SER A 14 15.09 36.56 7.36
C SER A 14 13.63 36.88 6.97
N LYS A 15 12.81 37.57 7.79
CA LYS A 15 12.52 39.03 7.93
C LYS A 15 12.13 39.72 6.61
N THR A 16 10.93 40.31 6.44
CA THR A 16 10.44 41.64 6.94
C THR A 16 8.88 41.74 6.94
N TRP A 17 8.17 42.11 8.05
CA TRP A 17 7.55 43.42 8.46
C TRP A 17 6.48 44.05 7.51
N ARG A 18 5.14 43.91 7.73
CA ARG A 18 4.11 44.65 8.58
C ARG A 18 3.36 45.78 7.81
N PRO A 19 2.19 46.34 8.26
CA PRO A 19 0.92 45.76 8.79
C PRO A 19 -0.37 46.49 8.28
N ILE A 20 -1.57 45.87 8.25
CA ILE A 20 -2.87 46.62 8.29
C ILE A 20 -3.91 45.82 9.10
N TRP A 21 -4.50 46.50 10.08
CA TRP A 21 -5.64 46.10 10.89
C TRP A 21 -6.97 46.39 10.16
N GLN A 22 -7.95 45.49 10.22
CA GLN A 22 -9.28 45.70 10.85
C GLN A 22 -10.27 44.54 10.60
N PHE A 23 -10.81 44.03 11.71
CA PHE A 23 -12.14 43.44 11.94
C PHE A 23 -12.73 42.38 10.99
N ILE A 24 -12.55 41.11 11.34
CA ILE A 24 -13.67 40.14 11.40
C ILE A 24 -13.58 39.40 12.74
N ALA A 25 -14.50 39.71 13.65
CA ALA A 25 -14.78 38.93 14.84
C ALA A 25 -15.59 37.68 14.43
N THR A 26 -14.91 36.70 13.84
CA THR A 26 -15.45 35.34 13.69
C THR A 26 -14.89 34.49 14.80
N LEU A 27 -15.74 34.26 15.81
CA LEU A 27 -15.88 33.04 16.59
C LEU A 27 -14.68 32.09 16.49
N SER A 28 -13.55 32.49 17.09
CA SER A 28 -12.48 31.56 17.43
C SER A 28 -13.02 30.72 18.58
N LEU A 29 -13.83 29.71 18.25
CA LEU A 29 -13.87 28.49 19.01
C LEU A 29 -12.43 27.96 18.97
N PHE A 30 -11.61 28.46 19.89
CA PHE A 30 -10.50 27.72 20.43
C PHE A 30 -11.13 26.45 21.00
N TYR A 31 -11.30 25.44 20.15
CA TYR A 31 -11.17 24.07 20.58
C TYR A 31 -9.73 23.98 21.09
N SER A 32 -9.53 24.42 22.33
CA SER A 32 -8.47 23.93 23.18
C SER A 32 -8.71 22.43 23.19
N PHE A 33 -8.05 21.71 22.29
CA PHE A 33 -7.87 20.28 22.43
C PHE A 33 -7.10 20.12 23.74
N THR A 34 -7.85 20.01 24.84
CA THR A 34 -7.34 19.62 26.13
C THR A 34 -6.76 18.23 25.90
N HIS A 35 -5.46 18.18 25.64
CA HIS A 35 -4.70 16.95 25.68
C HIS A 35 -4.76 16.53 27.15
N SER A 36 -5.75 15.71 27.50
CA SER A 36 -5.73 15.05 28.79
C SER A 36 -4.43 14.27 28.83
N PRO A 37 -3.56 14.50 29.83
CA PRO A 37 -2.32 13.76 29.94
C PRO A 37 -2.72 12.29 30.00
N SER A 38 -2.24 11.50 29.03
CA SER A 38 -2.48 10.08 29.04
C SER A 38 -1.95 9.52 30.38
N THR A 39 -2.58 8.50 30.94
CA THR A 39 -2.08 7.87 32.16
C THR A 39 -1.47 6.52 31.78
N ALA A 40 -0.61 5.93 32.62
CA ALA A 40 -0.17 4.54 32.38
C ALA A 40 -1.39 3.60 32.24
N GLN A 41 -2.45 3.90 33.00
CA GLN A 41 -3.73 3.19 32.93
C GLN A 41 -4.43 3.37 31.57
N SER A 42 -4.33 4.54 30.92
CA SER A 42 -4.93 4.73 29.60
C SER A 42 -4.19 3.96 28.50
N LEU A 43 -2.93 3.59 28.68
CA LEU A 43 -2.20 2.76 27.72
C LEU A 43 -2.47 1.26 27.92
N THR A 44 -2.75 0.85 29.16
CA THR A 44 -2.98 -0.54 29.55
C THR A 44 -4.16 -1.15 28.78
N GLY A 45 -4.00 -2.41 28.38
CA GLY A 45 -4.97 -3.18 27.60
C GLY A 45 -4.42 -3.64 26.25
N ARG A 46 -5.29 -4.31 25.51
CA ARG A 46 -5.01 -4.80 24.15
C ARG A 46 -5.36 -3.76 23.11
N TRP A 47 -4.49 -3.64 22.13
CA TRP A 47 -4.61 -2.78 20.96
C TRP A 47 -4.49 -3.65 19.71
N VAL A 48 -5.29 -3.38 18.69
CA VAL A 48 -5.19 -4.05 17.40
C VAL A 48 -4.67 -3.06 16.37
N GLY A 49 -3.67 -3.50 15.61
CA GLY A 49 -3.10 -2.73 14.51
C GLY A 49 -4.18 -2.42 13.49
N VAL A 50 -4.12 -1.21 12.96
CA VAL A 50 -5.07 -0.74 11.96
C VAL A 50 -4.33 -0.54 10.66
N THR A 51 -3.38 0.41 10.67
CA THR A 51 -2.61 0.76 9.49
C THR A 51 -1.17 1.13 9.86
N THR A 52 -0.24 0.91 8.93
CA THR A 52 1.01 1.66 8.83
C THR A 52 0.80 2.72 7.77
N GLU A 53 1.11 3.97 8.10
CA GLU A 53 1.04 5.08 7.16
C GLU A 53 2.40 5.22 6.46
N TYR A 54 2.41 5.14 5.14
CA TYR A 54 3.63 5.25 4.34
C TYR A 54 3.76 6.62 3.69
N ASP A 55 2.65 7.15 3.21
CA ASP A 55 2.51 8.45 2.58
C ASP A 55 1.10 8.97 2.88
N LEU A 56 0.78 10.22 2.50
CA LEU A 56 -0.51 10.87 2.76
C LEU A 56 -1.72 10.03 2.30
N ASP A 57 -1.55 9.25 1.23
CA ASP A 57 -2.61 8.45 0.61
C ASP A 57 -2.32 6.92 0.64
N ALA A 58 -1.22 6.49 1.27
CA ALA A 58 -0.79 5.09 1.28
C ALA A 58 -0.85 4.49 2.68
N PHE A 59 -1.83 3.61 2.89
CA PHE A 59 -2.09 2.96 4.17
C PHE A 59 -2.02 1.44 4.04
N CYS A 60 -1.34 0.83 5.01
CA CYS A 60 -1.09 -0.60 5.00
C CYS A 60 -1.72 -1.31 6.17
N PRO A 61 -2.69 -2.21 5.93
CA PRO A 61 -3.30 -2.98 7.00
C PRO A 61 -2.25 -3.65 7.89
N LEU A 62 -2.40 -3.49 9.20
CA LEU A 62 -1.44 -3.95 10.20
C LEU A 62 -2.06 -5.10 11.00
N PRO A 63 -1.88 -6.37 10.60
CA PRO A 63 -2.56 -7.55 11.17
C PRO A 63 -1.93 -8.00 12.49
N VAL A 64 -1.67 -7.07 13.39
CA VAL A 64 -0.94 -7.31 14.64
C VAL A 64 -1.81 -6.91 15.82
N TYR A 65 -1.48 -7.42 17.00
CA TYR A 65 -1.99 -6.91 18.27
C TYR A 65 -0.83 -6.47 19.16
N MET A 66 -1.10 -5.51 20.02
CA MET A 66 -0.16 -5.02 21.02
C MET A 66 -0.84 -4.99 22.38
N ASP A 67 -0.29 -5.72 23.35
CA ASP A 67 -0.77 -5.72 24.73
C ASP A 67 0.16 -4.87 25.59
N PHE A 68 -0.42 -3.96 26.38
CA PHE A 68 0.27 -3.26 27.46
C PHE A 68 -0.31 -3.74 28.78
N ASN A 69 0.51 -4.41 29.58
CA ASN A 69 0.11 -4.95 30.86
C ASN A 69 0.36 -3.94 31.99
N ALA A 70 -0.43 -4.04 33.06
CA ALA A 70 -0.34 -3.18 34.23
C ALA A 70 1.01 -3.32 34.98
N ASP A 71 1.69 -4.45 34.82
CA ASP A 71 3.01 -4.74 35.39
C ASP A 71 4.18 -4.14 34.58
N SER A 72 3.87 -3.20 33.67
CA SER A 72 4.87 -2.55 32.79
C SER A 72 5.54 -3.50 31.80
N THR A 73 4.91 -4.63 31.47
CA THR A 73 5.30 -5.48 30.33
C THR A 73 4.44 -5.19 29.11
N TRP A 74 4.99 -5.45 27.92
CA TRP A 74 4.24 -5.37 26.67
C TRP A 74 4.50 -6.60 25.80
N GLN A 75 3.57 -6.86 24.88
CA GLN A 75 3.64 -7.92 23.88
C GLN A 75 3.17 -7.39 22.52
N LEU A 76 3.83 -7.78 21.44
CA LEU A 76 3.45 -7.49 20.05
C LEU A 76 3.43 -8.81 19.27
N GLY A 77 2.26 -9.21 18.79
CA GLY A 77 2.08 -10.48 18.08
C GLY A 77 1.31 -10.31 16.77
N LEU A 78 1.40 -11.31 15.90
CA LEU A 78 0.58 -11.41 14.70
C LEU A 78 -0.79 -11.99 15.07
N ILE A 79 -1.86 -11.50 14.44
CA ILE A 79 -3.23 -12.03 14.67
C ILE A 79 -3.34 -13.50 14.23
N ASP A 80 -2.62 -13.91 13.18
CA ASP A 80 -2.65 -15.30 12.70
C ASP A 80 -1.77 -16.25 13.53
N GLU A 81 -1.10 -15.75 14.57
CA GLU A 81 -0.20 -16.51 15.44
C GLU A 81 0.92 -17.25 14.68
N SER A 82 1.22 -16.82 13.45
CA SER A 82 2.24 -17.47 12.60
C SER A 82 3.67 -17.28 13.12
N ALA A 83 3.87 -16.41 14.11
CA ALA A 83 5.14 -16.18 14.78
C ALA A 83 4.96 -15.94 16.29
N ALA A 84 5.97 -16.33 17.07
CA ALA A 84 6.01 -16.05 18.49
C ALA A 84 5.95 -14.52 18.75
N PRO A 85 5.08 -14.06 19.65
CA PRO A 85 4.99 -12.64 19.98
C PRO A 85 6.29 -12.10 20.58
N ARG A 86 6.62 -10.85 20.24
CA ARG A 86 7.75 -10.14 20.84
C ARG A 86 7.29 -9.56 22.17
N THR A 87 8.14 -9.63 23.20
CA THR A 87 7.82 -9.13 24.53
C THR A 87 8.87 -8.15 25.02
N GLY A 88 8.51 -7.31 25.98
CA GLY A 88 9.45 -6.39 26.61
C GLY A 88 8.85 -5.67 27.80
N ARG A 89 9.56 -4.64 28.26
CA ARG A 89 9.09 -3.71 29.29
C ARG A 89 8.77 -2.36 28.68
N TRP A 90 7.81 -1.66 29.25
CA TRP A 90 7.50 -0.28 28.90
C TRP A 90 7.49 0.60 30.15
N ALA A 91 7.75 1.89 30.00
CA ALA A 91 7.61 2.85 31.08
C ALA A 91 7.21 4.20 30.53
N ARG A 92 6.31 4.89 31.22
CA ARG A 92 6.02 6.30 30.96
C ARG A 92 7.03 7.16 31.73
N LEU A 93 7.62 8.13 31.04
CA LEU A 93 8.56 9.09 31.62
C LEU A 93 7.84 10.40 31.97
N LYS A 94 8.45 11.24 32.82
CA LYS A 94 7.86 12.47 33.38
C LYS A 94 7.47 13.53 32.33
N ASN A 95 8.00 13.43 31.12
CA ASN A 95 7.76 14.35 30.00
C ASN A 95 6.75 13.78 28.98
N ASP A 96 5.94 12.79 29.36
CA ASP A 96 5.05 12.04 28.47
C ASP A 96 5.75 11.22 27.37
N SER A 97 7.08 11.05 27.44
CA SER A 97 7.77 10.06 26.62
C SER A 97 7.40 8.64 27.05
N LEU A 98 7.35 7.75 26.07
CA LEU A 98 7.19 6.32 26.30
C LEU A 98 8.50 5.61 26.01
N ARG A 99 8.98 4.80 26.96
CA ARG A 99 10.14 3.94 26.76
C ARG A 99 9.69 2.52 26.53
N PHE A 100 10.19 1.87 25.48
CA PHE A 100 10.07 0.44 25.22
C PHE A 100 11.45 -0.19 25.35
N ASN A 101 11.65 -1.06 26.34
CA ASN A 101 12.95 -1.61 26.69
C ASN A 101 13.97 -0.48 26.93
N GLU A 102 15.02 -0.42 26.09
CA GLU A 102 16.05 0.61 26.12
C GLU A 102 15.73 1.81 25.20
N ALA A 103 14.78 1.65 24.27
CA ALA A 103 14.42 2.69 23.31
C ALA A 103 13.41 3.68 23.91
N THR A 104 13.79 4.96 23.97
CA THR A 104 12.90 6.03 24.43
C THR A 104 12.32 6.78 23.25
N TYR A 105 11.00 6.85 23.20
CA TYR A 105 10.25 7.57 22.17
C TYR A 105 9.89 8.95 22.72
N ALA A 106 10.24 9.99 21.96
CA ALA A 106 9.81 11.35 22.27
C ALA A 106 8.27 11.44 22.28
N PRO A 107 7.65 12.35 23.05
CA PRO A 107 6.21 12.39 23.25
C PRO A 107 5.42 12.49 21.94
N GLU A 108 5.94 13.22 20.96
CA GLU A 108 5.35 13.37 19.62
C GLU A 108 5.39 12.09 18.78
N LEU A 109 6.21 11.10 19.15
CA LEU A 109 6.31 9.81 18.48
C LEU A 109 5.33 8.78 19.01
N VAL A 110 4.66 9.04 20.15
CA VAL A 110 3.62 8.16 20.68
C VAL A 110 2.44 9.01 21.13
N THR A 111 1.41 9.07 20.28
CA THR A 111 0.20 9.83 20.60
C THR A 111 -0.94 8.90 20.94
N LEU A 112 -1.69 9.27 21.98
CA LEU A 112 -2.89 8.57 22.42
C LEU A 112 -4.06 9.57 22.40
N GLN A 113 -5.08 9.28 21.59
CA GLN A 113 -6.30 10.06 21.50
C GLN A 113 -7.50 9.12 21.66
N GLY A 114 -8.07 9.08 22.87
CA GLY A 114 -9.16 8.17 23.20
C GLY A 114 -8.77 6.70 23.00
N ASP A 115 -9.42 6.04 22.04
CA ASP A 115 -9.19 4.65 21.67
C ASP A 115 -8.22 4.48 20.49
N ARG A 116 -7.49 5.53 20.10
CA ARG A 116 -6.48 5.49 19.04
C ARG A 116 -5.09 5.70 19.60
N LEU A 117 -4.19 4.75 19.34
CA LEU A 117 -2.78 4.80 19.68
C LEU A 117 -1.97 4.88 18.38
N ARG A 118 -1.03 5.82 18.31
CA ARG A 118 -0.17 6.02 17.15
C ARG A 118 1.29 6.00 17.59
N ILE A 119 2.14 5.24 16.90
CA ILE A 119 3.55 5.02 17.24
C ILE A 119 4.44 5.26 16.01
N GLY A 120 5.43 6.14 16.13
CA GLY A 120 6.44 6.43 15.10
C GLY A 120 6.25 7.79 14.41
N ARG A 121 7.18 8.13 13.51
CA ARG A 121 7.16 9.38 12.72
C ARG A 121 7.22 9.16 11.21
N VAL A 122 8.15 8.31 10.75
CA VAL A 122 8.39 8.09 9.31
C VAL A 122 7.35 7.16 8.71
N GLN A 123 7.09 6.04 9.38
CA GLN A 123 6.04 5.08 9.02
C GLN A 123 5.19 4.79 10.25
N PRO A 124 4.39 5.76 10.69
CA PRO A 124 3.70 5.65 11.94
C PRO A 124 2.64 4.55 11.85
N MET A 125 2.60 3.73 12.89
CA MET A 125 1.63 2.67 13.06
C MET A 125 0.47 3.19 13.87
N THR A 126 -0.74 3.01 13.36
CA THR A 126 -1.98 3.31 14.06
C THR A 126 -2.57 2.01 14.59
N PHE A 127 -2.99 2.04 15.85
CA PHE A 127 -3.70 0.98 16.55
C PHE A 127 -4.98 1.56 17.12
N ARG A 128 -5.97 0.69 17.28
CA ARG A 128 -7.19 0.99 18.03
C ARG A 128 -7.31 0.11 19.25
N ARG A 129 -7.98 0.59 20.29
CA ARG A 129 -8.28 -0.24 21.46
C ARG A 129 -9.11 -1.43 21.03
N PHE A 130 -8.68 -2.62 21.45
CA PHE A 130 -9.39 -3.85 21.14
C PHE A 130 -10.58 -4.01 22.09
N ARG A 131 -11.72 -4.36 21.50
CA ARG A 131 -12.91 -4.80 22.22
C ARG A 131 -13.26 -6.18 21.69
N ALA A 132 -13.31 -7.17 22.58
CA ALA A 132 -13.67 -8.52 22.20
C ALA A 132 -15.13 -8.55 21.71
N MET A 133 -15.38 -9.28 20.63
CA MET A 133 -16.69 -9.46 20.01
C MET A 133 -16.88 -10.95 19.77
N PRO A 134 -17.53 -11.67 20.72
CA PRO A 134 -17.67 -13.12 20.64
C PRO A 134 -18.23 -13.59 19.30
N MET A 135 -17.40 -14.27 18.51
CA MET A 135 -17.74 -14.71 17.17
C MET A 135 -16.85 -15.85 16.70
N LYS A 136 -17.48 -16.96 16.29
CA LYS A 136 -16.75 -18.09 15.69
C LYS A 136 -16.38 -17.76 14.26
N ARG A 137 -15.09 -17.89 13.90
CA ARG A 137 -14.59 -17.62 12.54
C ARG A 137 -15.26 -18.51 11.49
N GLU A 138 -15.59 -19.74 11.85
CA GLU A 138 -16.24 -20.71 10.97
C GLU A 138 -17.64 -20.24 10.58
N THR A 139 -18.39 -19.66 11.53
CA THR A 139 -19.72 -19.09 11.28
C THR A 139 -19.66 -17.88 10.36
N VAL A 140 -18.64 -17.02 10.51
CA VAL A 140 -18.43 -15.88 9.60
C VAL A 140 -18.08 -16.39 8.20
N TRP A 141 -17.11 -17.30 8.09
CA TRP A 141 -16.66 -17.81 6.81
C TRP A 141 -17.76 -18.54 6.05
N ALA A 142 -18.54 -19.39 6.72
CA ALA A 142 -19.68 -20.09 6.14
C ALA A 142 -20.74 -19.14 5.54
N ARG A 143 -20.85 -17.92 6.06
CA ARG A 143 -21.76 -16.90 5.53
C ARG A 143 -21.18 -16.13 4.34
N LEU A 144 -19.86 -16.00 4.26
CA LEU A 144 -19.19 -15.30 3.17
C LEU A 144 -19.03 -16.19 1.94
N VAL A 145 -18.62 -17.44 2.13
CA VAL A 145 -18.20 -18.34 1.05
C VAL A 145 -19.32 -18.63 0.05
N GLY A 146 -19.00 -18.52 -1.25
CA GLY A 146 -19.97 -18.73 -2.34
C GLY A 146 -21.01 -17.62 -2.46
N GLN A 147 -20.79 -16.45 -1.87
CA GLN A 147 -21.74 -15.34 -1.88
C GLN A 147 -21.12 -14.06 -2.45
N VAL A 148 -22.02 -13.16 -2.89
CA VAL A 148 -21.71 -11.79 -3.28
C VAL A 148 -22.18 -10.85 -2.18
N TRP A 149 -21.26 -10.03 -1.69
CA TRP A 149 -21.48 -9.02 -0.67
C TRP A 149 -21.11 -7.65 -1.22
N GLN A 150 -21.74 -6.59 -0.71
CA GLN A 150 -21.55 -5.25 -1.24
C GLN A 150 -21.50 -4.22 -0.13
N SER A 151 -20.48 -3.38 -0.18
CA SER A 151 -20.42 -2.13 0.55
C SER A 151 -20.77 -0.94 -0.36
N ASP A 152 -20.64 0.27 0.16
CA ASP A 152 -20.97 1.48 -0.60
C ASP A 152 -20.08 1.61 -1.85
N SER A 153 -18.81 1.19 -1.76
CA SER A 153 -17.80 1.38 -2.81
C SER A 153 -17.33 0.09 -3.48
N VAL A 154 -17.40 -1.06 -2.80
CA VAL A 154 -16.82 -2.33 -3.27
C VAL A 154 -17.85 -3.45 -3.25
N GLN A 155 -17.85 -4.27 -4.29
CA GLN A 155 -18.53 -5.57 -4.31
C GLN A 155 -17.48 -6.67 -4.11
N PHE A 156 -17.76 -7.54 -3.15
CA PHE A 156 -16.95 -8.68 -2.74
C PHE A 156 -17.59 -9.96 -3.26
N ARG A 157 -16.82 -10.78 -3.96
CA ARG A 157 -17.31 -12.04 -4.55
C ARG A 157 -16.45 -13.17 -4.02
N PHE A 158 -16.93 -13.87 -3.01
CA PHE A 158 -16.16 -14.89 -2.30
C PHE A 158 -16.35 -16.25 -2.97
N GLY A 159 -15.28 -16.76 -3.57
CA GLY A 159 -15.21 -18.11 -4.14
C GLY A 159 -15.10 -19.18 -3.07
N ALA A 160 -15.54 -20.40 -3.39
CA ALA A 160 -15.45 -21.56 -2.51
C ALA A 160 -14.01 -22.00 -2.21
N ASP A 161 -13.07 -21.66 -3.09
CA ASP A 161 -11.64 -21.95 -2.99
C ASP A 161 -10.86 -20.95 -2.11
N GLY A 162 -11.58 -20.00 -1.49
CA GLY A 162 -11.01 -18.93 -0.69
C GLY A 162 -10.55 -17.72 -1.50
N ARG A 163 -10.67 -17.72 -2.84
CA ARG A 163 -10.45 -16.50 -3.63
C ARG A 163 -11.56 -15.50 -3.37
N VAL A 164 -11.23 -14.22 -3.49
CA VAL A 164 -12.21 -13.13 -3.46
C VAL A 164 -11.91 -12.16 -4.59
N ALA A 165 -12.94 -11.80 -5.37
CA ALA A 165 -12.85 -10.68 -6.29
C ALA A 165 -13.38 -9.41 -5.62
N LEU A 166 -12.60 -8.33 -5.68
CA LEU A 166 -12.96 -7.01 -5.19
C LEU A 166 -13.25 -6.12 -6.39
N ARG A 167 -14.52 -5.81 -6.65
CA ARG A 167 -14.96 -4.95 -7.74
C ARG A 167 -15.25 -3.55 -7.23
N ASN A 168 -14.48 -2.57 -7.68
CA ASN A 168 -14.79 -1.16 -7.46
C ASN A 168 -16.04 -0.78 -8.26
N ARG A 169 -17.07 -0.30 -7.58
CA ARG A 169 -18.39 -0.03 -8.19
C ARG A 169 -18.38 1.21 -9.09
N ARG A 170 -17.48 2.17 -8.84
CA ARG A 170 -17.39 3.42 -9.61
C ARG A 170 -16.50 3.25 -10.84
N ALA A 171 -15.31 2.68 -10.64
CA ALA A 171 -14.34 2.49 -11.71
C ALA A 171 -14.64 1.25 -12.58
N ASN A 172 -15.54 0.37 -12.11
CA ASN A 172 -15.83 -0.92 -12.73
C ASN A 172 -14.59 -1.81 -12.94
N THR A 173 -13.59 -1.65 -12.06
CA THR A 173 -12.37 -2.45 -12.06
C THR A 173 -12.46 -3.55 -11.01
N GLN A 174 -11.83 -4.69 -11.28
CA GLN A 174 -11.83 -5.85 -10.40
C GLN A 174 -10.41 -6.37 -10.19
N THR A 175 -10.08 -6.68 -8.95
CA THR A 175 -8.84 -7.36 -8.53
C THR A 175 -9.15 -8.68 -7.85
N ILE A 176 -8.22 -9.64 -7.90
CA ILE A 176 -8.38 -10.97 -7.31
C ILE A 176 -7.39 -11.16 -6.16
N HIS A 177 -7.90 -11.68 -5.05
CA HIS A 177 -7.16 -11.91 -3.83
C HIS A 177 -7.62 -13.23 -3.18
N TYR A 178 -7.14 -13.48 -1.98
CA TYR A 178 -7.61 -14.55 -1.11
C TYR A 178 -8.18 -13.96 0.17
N ALA A 179 -9.31 -14.50 0.61
CA ALA A 179 -9.95 -14.13 1.85
C ALA A 179 -9.87 -15.28 2.86
N GLU A 180 -9.76 -14.92 4.13
CA GLU A 180 -9.90 -15.82 5.26
C GLU A 180 -10.46 -15.09 6.47
N VAL A 181 -10.86 -15.86 7.48
CA VAL A 181 -11.29 -15.31 8.77
C VAL A 181 -10.34 -15.78 9.86
N LEU A 182 -9.56 -14.84 10.40
CA LEU A 182 -8.67 -15.09 11.53
C LEU A 182 -9.40 -14.92 12.86
N ALA A 183 -8.82 -15.46 13.93
CA ALA A 183 -9.32 -15.30 15.28
C ALA A 183 -8.29 -14.59 16.14
N LEU A 184 -8.75 -13.74 17.06
CA LEU A 184 -7.94 -13.23 18.17
C LEU A 184 -8.83 -13.19 19.41
N ALA A 185 -8.44 -13.95 20.43
CA ALA A 185 -9.33 -14.30 21.53
C ALA A 185 -10.66 -14.86 20.97
N GLU A 186 -11.79 -14.30 21.37
CA GLU A 186 -13.13 -14.69 20.89
C GLU A 186 -13.62 -13.88 19.69
N SER A 187 -12.79 -12.99 19.13
CA SER A 187 -13.17 -12.15 17.98
C SER A 187 -12.76 -12.76 16.64
N ALA A 188 -13.56 -12.50 15.60
CA ALA A 188 -13.26 -12.84 14.22
C ALA A 188 -12.76 -11.62 13.42
N PHE A 189 -11.83 -11.85 12.49
CA PHE A 189 -11.26 -10.83 11.61
C PHE A 189 -11.32 -11.27 10.16
N LEU A 190 -12.00 -10.50 9.30
CA LEU A 190 -11.92 -10.69 7.86
C LEU A 190 -10.58 -10.17 7.35
N VAL A 191 -9.82 -11.06 6.72
CA VAL A 191 -8.54 -10.72 6.09
C VAL A 191 -8.64 -11.00 4.61
N VAL A 192 -8.23 -10.02 3.80
CA VAL A 192 -8.03 -10.19 2.35
C VAL A 192 -6.58 -9.91 2.03
N ARG A 193 -5.89 -10.85 1.38
CA ARG A 193 -4.46 -10.77 1.08
C ARG A 193 -4.08 -11.44 -0.24
N GLY A 194 -2.83 -11.24 -0.66
CA GLY A 194 -2.27 -11.87 -1.84
C GLY A 194 -2.81 -11.28 -3.15
N ASN A 195 -2.68 -12.06 -4.23
CA ASN A 195 -2.97 -11.65 -5.61
C ASN A 195 -3.48 -12.86 -6.44
N PRO A 196 -3.75 -12.75 -7.75
CA PRO A 196 -4.30 -13.87 -8.53
C PRO A 196 -3.40 -15.11 -8.53
N ASN A 197 -2.10 -14.94 -8.31
CA ASN A 197 -1.09 -16.00 -8.40
C ASN A 197 -0.82 -16.69 -7.06
N GLY A 198 -1.31 -16.16 -5.93
CA GLY A 198 -1.04 -16.78 -4.64
C GLY A 198 -1.63 -16.08 -3.42
N ARG A 199 -1.73 -16.84 -2.34
CA ARG A 199 -2.19 -16.41 -1.01
C ARG A 199 -1.14 -15.56 -0.29
N ALA A 200 0.13 -15.81 -0.59
CA ALA A 200 1.23 -15.03 -0.05
C ALA A 200 1.20 -13.60 -0.63
N GLY A 201 1.59 -12.63 0.19
CA GLY A 201 1.64 -11.23 -0.19
C GLY A 201 0.98 -10.33 0.83
N ASP A 202 0.93 -9.05 0.48
CA ASP A 202 0.44 -8.00 1.35
C ASP A 202 -1.05 -8.13 1.64
N ILE A 203 -1.42 -7.64 2.83
CA ILE A 203 -2.81 -7.56 3.27
C ILE A 203 -3.45 -6.32 2.66
N ARG A 204 -4.68 -6.49 2.16
CA ARG A 204 -5.52 -5.44 1.57
C ARG A 204 -6.59 -4.99 2.53
N ILE A 205 -7.16 -5.94 3.26
CA ILE A 205 -8.25 -5.72 4.19
C ILE A 205 -7.92 -6.49 5.45
N PHE A 206 -8.10 -5.82 6.59
CA PHE A 206 -7.95 -6.39 7.91
C PHE A 206 -8.98 -5.72 8.82
N TRP A 207 -10.16 -6.30 8.91
CA TRP A 207 -11.29 -5.72 9.63
C TRP A 207 -11.85 -6.70 10.64
N GLN A 208 -12.13 -6.23 11.85
CA GLN A 208 -12.80 -7.03 12.87
C GLN A 208 -14.28 -7.16 12.52
N VAL A 209 -14.83 -8.36 12.63
CA VAL A 209 -16.27 -8.54 12.52
C VAL A 209 -16.92 -8.12 13.82
N VAL A 210 -17.77 -7.09 13.77
CA VAL A 210 -18.47 -6.53 14.93
C VAL A 210 -19.98 -6.79 14.87
N GLY A 211 -20.47 -7.35 13.78
CA GLY A 211 -21.85 -7.84 13.65
C GLY A 211 -21.97 -8.82 12.48
N ASN A 212 -22.78 -9.86 12.65
CA ASN A 212 -22.95 -10.93 11.67
C ASN A 212 -24.42 -11.37 11.62
N ASP A 213 -25.27 -10.48 11.10
CA ASP A 213 -26.70 -10.70 10.97
C ASP A 213 -27.04 -11.36 9.63
N VAL A 214 -28.28 -11.83 9.47
CA VAL A 214 -28.75 -12.35 8.18
C VAL A 214 -28.73 -11.21 7.16
N GLY A 215 -28.01 -11.41 6.06
CA GLY A 215 -27.89 -10.44 4.98
C GLY A 215 -27.02 -9.22 5.26
N VAL A 216 -26.45 -9.07 6.47
CA VAL A 216 -25.62 -7.92 6.85
C VAL A 216 -24.43 -8.34 7.70
N ILE A 217 -23.23 -7.93 7.31
CA ILE A 217 -22.00 -8.06 8.11
C ILE A 217 -21.45 -6.66 8.38
N ARG A 218 -21.11 -6.37 9.64
CA ARG A 218 -20.50 -5.10 10.06
C ARG A 218 -19.02 -5.32 10.40
N LEU A 219 -18.15 -4.50 9.82
CA LEU A 219 -16.70 -4.65 9.85
C LEU A 219 -16.05 -3.38 10.39
N GLN A 220 -15.23 -3.53 11.43
CA GLN A 220 -14.56 -2.41 12.11
C GLN A 220 -13.09 -2.32 11.71
N ASN A 221 -12.72 -1.14 11.22
CA ASN A 221 -11.37 -0.68 10.90
C ASN A 221 -10.97 0.46 11.89
N ASP A 222 -10.29 1.50 11.41
CA ASP A 222 -10.02 2.79 12.07
C ASP A 222 -11.20 3.75 12.06
N SER A 223 -12.17 3.52 11.17
CA SER A 223 -13.27 4.46 10.96
C SER A 223 -14.20 4.51 12.16
N GLU A 224 -14.69 5.70 12.49
CA GLU A 224 -15.69 5.86 13.56
C GLU A 224 -16.96 5.04 13.30
N LYS A 225 -17.27 4.82 12.02
CA LYS A 225 -18.41 4.02 11.57
C LYS A 225 -17.92 2.69 10.99
N PRO A 226 -18.50 1.55 11.40
CA PRO A 226 -18.22 0.27 10.77
C PRO A 226 -18.57 0.26 9.29
N GLU A 227 -17.77 -0.41 8.48
CA GLU A 227 -18.11 -0.75 7.10
C GLU A 227 -19.24 -1.79 7.12
N ILE A 228 -20.25 -1.60 6.26
CA ILE A 228 -21.42 -2.49 6.18
C ILE A 228 -21.40 -3.25 4.86
N LEU A 229 -21.24 -4.57 4.93
CA LEU A 229 -21.44 -5.46 3.81
C LEU A 229 -22.88 -5.97 3.80
N ARG A 230 -23.57 -5.76 2.68
CA ARG A 230 -24.94 -6.24 2.44
C ARG A 230 -24.89 -7.40 1.47
N TRP A 231 -25.60 -8.46 1.77
CA TRP A 231 -25.72 -9.61 0.87
C TRP A 231 -26.47 -9.20 -0.39
N VAL A 232 -25.93 -9.58 -1.55
CA VAL A 232 -26.52 -9.30 -2.86
C VAL A 232 -27.11 -10.57 -3.49
N GLY A 233 -26.50 -11.73 -3.22
CA GLY A 233 -26.94 -12.99 -3.77
C GLY A 233 -25.86 -14.05 -3.70
N ALA A 234 -26.20 -15.25 -4.18
CA ALA A 234 -25.25 -16.34 -4.35
C ALA A 234 -24.28 -16.05 -5.51
N LEU A 235 -23.03 -16.50 -5.37
CA LEU A 235 -22.06 -16.55 -6.46
C LEU A 235 -22.33 -17.83 -7.27
N PRO A 236 -22.62 -17.75 -8.58
CA PRO A 236 -22.80 -18.94 -9.42
C PRO A 236 -21.57 -19.85 -9.39
N ALA A 237 -21.79 -21.17 -9.29
CA ALA A 237 -20.71 -22.16 -9.15
C ALA A 237 -19.69 -22.13 -10.31
N ASN A 238 -20.13 -21.77 -11.51
CA ASN A 238 -19.29 -21.71 -12.71
C ASN A 238 -18.70 -20.31 -12.97
N GLU A 239 -18.89 -19.36 -12.06
CA GLU A 239 -18.41 -18.00 -12.29
C GLU A 239 -16.89 -17.89 -12.06
N SER A 240 -16.16 -17.66 -13.14
CA SER A 240 -14.71 -17.45 -13.06
C SER A 240 -14.39 -16.07 -12.48
N LEU A 241 -13.64 -16.04 -11.38
CA LEU A 241 -13.08 -14.81 -10.81
C LEU A 241 -11.81 -14.43 -11.58
N GLN A 242 -11.86 -13.33 -12.34
CA GLN A 242 -10.73 -12.81 -13.13
C GLN A 242 -10.46 -11.34 -12.81
N SER A 243 -9.20 -10.92 -12.85
CA SER A 243 -8.86 -9.50 -12.78
C SER A 243 -9.29 -8.82 -14.08
N THR A 244 -9.76 -7.58 -14.00
CA THR A 244 -10.05 -6.77 -15.22
C THR A 244 -8.92 -5.80 -15.56
N GLN A 245 -7.89 -5.74 -14.72
CA GLN A 245 -6.78 -4.80 -14.88
C GLN A 245 -5.47 -5.40 -14.39
N PHE A 246 -4.36 -4.75 -14.76
CA PHE A 246 -3.06 -5.06 -14.18
C PHE A 246 -3.13 -4.99 -12.65
N GLN A 247 -2.66 -6.05 -11.99
CA GLN A 247 -2.66 -6.12 -10.55
C GLN A 247 -1.22 -6.28 -10.04
N PRO A 248 -0.69 -5.33 -9.25
CA PRO A 248 0.59 -5.50 -8.59
C PRO A 248 0.51 -6.61 -7.53
N CYS A 249 1.64 -7.27 -7.29
CA CYS A 249 1.76 -8.35 -6.34
C CYS A 249 1.91 -7.85 -4.91
N ALA A 250 2.55 -6.69 -4.71
CA ALA A 250 2.62 -5.98 -3.44
C ALA A 250 1.79 -4.70 -3.51
N ASN A 251 1.10 -4.32 -2.41
CA ASN A 251 0.56 -2.94 -2.32
C ASN A 251 1.03 -2.19 -1.08
N CYS A 252 1.90 -2.76 -0.25
CA CYS A 252 2.20 -2.17 1.04
C CYS A 252 3.67 -2.02 1.33
N TYR A 253 4.40 -3.13 1.38
CA TYR A 253 5.78 -3.11 1.80
C TYR A 253 6.77 -3.08 0.62
N GLY A 254 6.25 -3.02 -0.62
CA GLY A 254 7.03 -2.90 -1.86
C GLY A 254 6.93 -1.54 -2.56
N MET A 255 6.21 -0.57 -2.00
CA MET A 255 5.92 0.72 -2.64
C MET A 255 6.96 1.81 -2.35
N ASP A 256 8.22 1.51 -2.62
CA ASP A 256 8.94 2.54 -3.36
C ASP A 256 9.52 1.89 -4.62
N PRO A 257 8.90 2.12 -5.79
CA PRO A 257 9.43 1.63 -7.07
C PRO A 257 10.86 2.13 -7.35
N THR A 258 11.38 3.10 -6.60
CA THR A 258 12.78 3.56 -6.68
C THR A 258 13.74 2.76 -5.79
N PHE A 259 13.28 2.13 -4.70
CA PHE A 259 14.19 1.38 -3.79
C PHE A 259 14.62 0.03 -4.37
N PHE A 260 13.82 -0.57 -5.25
CA PHE A 260 14.17 -1.77 -6.01
C PHE A 260 14.34 -1.46 -7.50
N ALA A 261 14.98 -0.33 -7.82
CA ALA A 261 15.47 -0.09 -9.17
C ALA A 261 16.56 -1.12 -9.48
N GLY A 262 16.17 -2.23 -10.12
CA GLY A 262 17.11 -3.22 -10.61
C GLY A 262 17.95 -2.61 -11.74
N TYR A 263 19.26 -2.59 -11.58
CA TYR A 263 20.15 -2.22 -12.68
C TYR A 263 20.11 -3.31 -13.74
N VAL A 264 19.75 -2.92 -14.97
CA VAL A 264 19.87 -3.81 -16.13
C VAL A 264 21.36 -3.96 -16.41
N ASN A 265 21.90 -5.17 -16.28
CA ASN A 265 23.31 -5.42 -16.59
C ASN A 265 23.60 -5.14 -18.08
N GLU A 266 24.88 -4.92 -18.42
CA GLU A 266 25.30 -4.55 -19.78
C GLU A 266 24.93 -5.60 -20.85
N LEU A 267 24.81 -6.87 -20.49
CA LEU A 267 24.34 -7.91 -21.41
C LEU A 267 22.86 -7.71 -21.75
N ASN A 268 22.01 -7.52 -20.74
CA ASN A 268 20.58 -7.30 -20.92
C ASN A 268 20.30 -5.95 -21.59
N LYS A 269 21.11 -4.92 -21.33
CA LYS A 269 21.06 -3.64 -22.04
C LYS A 269 21.32 -3.80 -23.53
N ARG A 270 22.34 -4.57 -23.92
CA ARG A 270 22.62 -4.89 -25.35
C ARG A 270 21.49 -5.68 -26.00
N LYS A 271 20.93 -6.68 -25.31
CA LYS A 271 19.76 -7.44 -25.78
C LYS A 271 18.55 -6.53 -25.99
N LEU A 272 18.29 -5.63 -25.03
CA LEU A 272 17.20 -4.66 -25.09
C LEU A 272 17.39 -3.71 -26.27
N LEU A 273 18.58 -3.11 -26.43
CA LEU A 273 18.89 -2.26 -27.57
C LEU A 273 18.72 -2.99 -28.91
N SER A 274 19.18 -4.24 -29.00
CA SER A 274 19.01 -5.07 -30.20
C SER A 274 17.53 -5.32 -30.52
N LEU A 275 16.73 -5.65 -29.51
CA LEU A 275 15.28 -5.85 -29.66
C LEU A 275 14.63 -4.57 -30.20
N PHE A 276 14.92 -3.42 -29.59
CA PHE A 276 14.36 -2.15 -30.03
C PHE A 276 14.78 -1.79 -31.45
N ARG A 277 16.06 -1.97 -31.82
CA ARG A 277 16.54 -1.74 -33.19
C ARG A 277 15.88 -2.65 -34.23
N GLN A 278 15.56 -3.89 -33.84
CA GLN A 278 14.89 -4.85 -34.73
C GLN A 278 13.41 -4.51 -34.94
N GLN A 279 12.72 -4.09 -33.88
CA GLN A 279 11.26 -3.88 -33.91
C GLN A 279 10.86 -2.45 -34.29
N TYR A 280 11.70 -1.46 -34.00
CA TYR A 280 11.42 -0.05 -34.27
C TYR A 280 11.69 0.31 -35.73
N LYS A 281 10.69 0.89 -36.40
CA LYS A 281 10.84 1.45 -37.74
C LYS A 281 11.04 2.96 -37.63
N PRO A 282 12.13 3.51 -38.21
CA PRO A 282 12.35 4.95 -38.26
C PRO A 282 11.14 5.70 -38.80
N VAL A 283 10.81 6.81 -38.15
CA VAL A 283 9.75 7.72 -38.59
C VAL A 283 10.44 8.92 -39.25
N ASP A 284 10.31 9.03 -40.57
CA ASP A 284 10.95 10.09 -41.35
C ASP A 284 10.16 11.41 -41.21
N VAL A 285 10.36 12.06 -40.06
CA VAL A 285 9.80 13.38 -39.74
C VAL A 285 10.93 14.25 -39.22
N PRO A 286 11.13 15.45 -39.79
CA PRO A 286 12.13 16.38 -39.30
C PRO A 286 11.93 16.71 -37.82
N ASP A 287 13.03 17.07 -37.16
CA ASP A 287 12.99 17.54 -35.76
C ASP A 287 12.43 16.47 -34.78
N GLN A 288 12.61 15.18 -35.05
CA GLN A 288 12.31 14.10 -34.08
C GLN A 288 13.54 13.70 -33.28
N SER A 289 14.27 14.69 -32.78
CA SER A 289 15.50 14.54 -32.01
C SER A 289 15.27 14.82 -30.52
N GLY A 290 15.87 14.01 -29.65
CA GLY A 290 15.79 14.16 -28.19
C GLY A 290 15.82 12.82 -27.46
N VAL A 291 15.17 12.77 -26.29
CA VAL A 291 15.10 11.57 -25.46
C VAL A 291 13.68 11.24 -25.02
N ILE A 292 13.39 9.94 -24.96
CA ILE A 292 12.12 9.40 -24.47
C ILE A 292 12.44 8.44 -23.33
N THR A 293 12.01 8.77 -22.13
CA THR A 293 12.07 7.88 -20.97
C THR A 293 10.77 7.10 -20.87
N LEU A 294 10.90 5.77 -20.90
CA LEU A 294 9.82 4.81 -20.69
C LEU A 294 9.88 4.31 -19.26
N LYS A 295 8.74 4.29 -18.58
CA LYS A 295 8.59 3.69 -17.25
C LYS A 295 7.36 2.80 -17.19
N PHE A 296 7.49 1.63 -16.61
CA PHE A 296 6.37 0.72 -16.35
C PHE A 296 6.68 -0.19 -15.17
N VAL A 297 5.67 -0.90 -14.69
CA VAL A 297 5.80 -1.92 -13.65
C VAL A 297 5.58 -3.29 -14.28
N ARG A 298 6.42 -4.25 -13.95
CA ARG A 298 6.21 -5.67 -14.23
C ARG A 298 5.85 -6.37 -12.93
N ASN A 299 4.69 -7.04 -12.88
CA ASN A 299 4.30 -7.74 -11.65
C ASN A 299 4.97 -9.11 -11.52
N CYS A 300 4.71 -9.80 -10.41
CA CYS A 300 5.19 -11.17 -10.16
C CYS A 300 4.64 -12.22 -11.14
N ALA A 301 3.53 -11.97 -11.85
CA ALA A 301 3.10 -12.82 -12.97
C ALA A 301 3.88 -12.54 -14.27
N GLY A 302 4.72 -11.51 -14.27
CA GLY A 302 5.45 -11.07 -15.44
C GLY A 302 4.62 -10.21 -16.39
N GLU A 303 3.40 -9.82 -16.02
CA GLU A 303 2.55 -8.92 -16.79
C GLU A 303 3.13 -7.51 -16.75
N ILE A 304 2.94 -6.76 -17.84
CA ILE A 304 3.36 -5.36 -17.94
C ILE A 304 2.16 -4.46 -17.63
N GLY A 305 2.34 -3.61 -16.63
CA GLY A 305 1.36 -2.63 -16.20
C GLY A 305 1.30 -1.38 -17.09
N PRO A 306 0.64 -0.32 -16.60
CA PRO A 306 0.59 0.95 -17.30
C PRO A 306 1.99 1.48 -17.63
N ILE A 307 2.16 1.96 -18.86
CA ILE A 307 3.40 2.52 -19.39
C ILE A 307 3.26 4.05 -19.37
N SER A 308 4.23 4.72 -18.77
CA SER A 308 4.37 6.17 -18.84
C SER A 308 5.55 6.57 -19.73
N LEU A 309 5.39 7.72 -20.39
CA LEU A 309 6.35 8.30 -21.31
C LEU A 309 6.69 9.72 -20.85
N GLN A 310 7.97 10.00 -20.67
CA GLN A 310 8.48 11.36 -20.55
C GLN A 310 9.32 11.66 -21.78
N GLN A 311 8.98 12.76 -22.46
CA GLN A 311 9.53 13.09 -23.77
C GLN A 311 10.17 14.47 -23.72
N LEU A 312 11.45 14.52 -24.07
CA LEU A 312 12.27 15.74 -24.01
C LEU A 312 12.97 15.95 -25.35
N ASP A 313 13.07 17.21 -25.78
CA ASP A 313 13.86 17.59 -26.94
C ASP A 313 15.37 17.57 -26.64
N THR A 314 16.19 18.00 -27.60
CA THR A 314 17.66 18.10 -27.46
C THR A 314 18.11 19.12 -26.42
N ASN A 315 17.23 20.05 -26.03
CA ASN A 315 17.46 21.04 -24.97
C ASN A 315 16.85 20.60 -23.62
N TYR A 316 16.44 19.34 -23.51
CA TYR A 316 15.78 18.76 -22.33
C TYR A 316 14.47 19.45 -21.94
N LYS A 317 13.80 20.13 -22.87
CA LYS A 317 12.47 20.71 -22.66
C LYS A 317 11.40 19.68 -23.02
N ARG A 318 10.31 19.66 -22.25
CA ARG A 318 9.17 18.76 -22.51
C ARG A 318 8.61 19.05 -23.90
N ARG A 319 8.59 18.04 -24.76
CA ARG A 319 8.05 18.13 -26.12
C ARG A 319 7.52 16.76 -26.54
N PRO A 320 6.25 16.67 -26.99
CA PRO A 320 5.75 15.44 -27.56
C PRO A 320 6.42 15.15 -28.92
N PHE A 321 6.85 13.91 -29.11
CA PHE A 321 7.27 13.35 -30.38
C PHE A 321 6.04 12.97 -31.20
N ASP A 322 6.26 12.69 -32.49
CA ASP A 322 5.24 12.14 -33.38
C ASP A 322 4.62 10.87 -32.74
N LYS A 323 3.29 10.77 -32.82
CA LYS A 323 2.54 9.66 -32.21
C LYS A 323 3.00 8.30 -32.72
N ARG A 324 3.46 8.20 -33.97
CA ARG A 324 4.01 6.95 -34.54
C ARG A 324 5.29 6.50 -33.84
N VAL A 325 6.10 7.43 -33.32
CA VAL A 325 7.29 7.09 -32.52
C VAL A 325 6.83 6.50 -31.18
N SER A 326 6.01 7.24 -30.44
CA SER A 326 5.57 6.83 -29.11
C SER A 326 4.70 5.55 -29.13
N ASP A 327 3.81 5.39 -30.10
CA ASP A 327 3.00 4.18 -30.29
C ASP A 327 3.86 2.95 -30.57
N GLN A 328 4.87 3.07 -31.43
CA GLN A 328 5.80 1.96 -31.71
C GLN A 328 6.56 1.56 -30.44
N LEU A 329 7.11 2.53 -29.71
CA LEU A 329 7.86 2.25 -28.49
C LEU A 329 6.98 1.58 -27.42
N MET A 330 5.74 2.05 -27.22
CA MET A 330 4.78 1.38 -26.33
C MET A 330 4.41 -0.02 -26.82
N GLY A 331 4.22 -0.20 -28.13
CA GLY A 331 3.93 -1.49 -28.74
C GLY A 331 5.06 -2.50 -28.54
N ILE A 332 6.32 -2.08 -28.69
CA ILE A 332 7.51 -2.89 -28.43
C ILE A 332 7.51 -3.36 -26.97
N VAL A 333 7.29 -2.45 -26.02
CA VAL A 333 7.24 -2.80 -24.60
C VAL A 333 6.14 -3.82 -24.31
N ARG A 334 4.92 -3.60 -24.81
CA ARG A 334 3.78 -4.49 -24.51
C ARG A 334 3.90 -5.87 -25.15
N ASN A 335 4.37 -5.94 -26.39
CA ASN A 335 4.19 -7.13 -27.22
C ASN A 335 5.48 -7.92 -27.43
N HIS A 336 6.64 -7.29 -27.28
CA HIS A 336 7.91 -7.88 -27.70
C HIS A 336 8.94 -8.01 -26.59
N LEU A 337 8.69 -7.44 -25.41
CA LEU A 337 9.66 -7.40 -24.33
C LEU A 337 9.63 -8.71 -23.52
N PRO A 338 10.67 -9.55 -23.57
CA PRO A 338 10.68 -10.79 -22.83
C PRO A 338 10.95 -10.52 -21.34
N GLY A 339 10.17 -11.17 -20.47
CA GLY A 339 10.31 -11.03 -19.02
C GLY A 339 11.69 -11.44 -18.48
N SER A 340 12.43 -12.28 -19.20
CA SER A 340 13.79 -12.73 -18.86
C SER A 340 14.85 -11.61 -18.90
N LEU A 341 14.54 -10.44 -19.47
CA LEU A 341 15.47 -9.31 -19.45
C LEU A 341 15.63 -8.66 -18.06
N PHE A 342 14.71 -8.93 -17.14
CA PHE A 342 14.61 -8.23 -15.86
C PHE A 342 14.78 -9.13 -14.63
N GLY A 343 15.24 -10.36 -14.78
CA GLY A 343 15.48 -11.27 -13.66
C GLY A 343 16.40 -12.44 -14.02
N ASP A 344 16.81 -13.20 -13.00
CA ASP A 344 17.52 -14.46 -13.21
C ASP A 344 16.61 -15.44 -13.98
N ASN A 345 17.18 -16.05 -15.01
CA ASN A 345 16.49 -16.97 -15.90
C ASN A 345 15.71 -18.03 -15.09
N ASP A 346 14.45 -18.23 -15.46
CA ASP A 346 13.51 -19.28 -15.04
C ASP A 346 12.69 -19.09 -13.76
N LYS A 347 12.86 -17.99 -13.01
CA LYS A 347 11.95 -17.69 -11.88
C LYS A 347 11.18 -16.39 -12.10
N ALA A 348 9.86 -16.48 -12.02
CA ALA A 348 8.99 -15.32 -11.95
C ALA A 348 9.44 -14.43 -10.77
N PRO A 349 9.47 -13.09 -10.93
CA PRO A 349 9.97 -12.24 -9.87
C PRO A 349 9.06 -12.37 -8.65
N SER A 350 9.65 -12.46 -7.46
CA SER A 350 8.88 -12.59 -6.20
C SER A 350 8.14 -11.31 -5.81
N HIS A 351 8.40 -10.21 -6.51
CA HIS A 351 7.91 -8.87 -6.24
C HIS A 351 7.73 -8.10 -7.55
N ASP A 352 7.03 -6.97 -7.47
CA ASP A 352 6.86 -6.07 -8.61
C ASP A 352 8.17 -5.36 -8.93
N GLN A 353 8.48 -5.22 -10.21
CA GLN A 353 9.71 -4.60 -10.69
C GLN A 353 9.37 -3.32 -11.45
N THR A 354 9.96 -2.20 -11.04
CA THR A 354 9.86 -0.98 -11.84
C THR A 354 10.99 -0.94 -12.85
N VAL A 355 10.61 -0.85 -14.12
CA VAL A 355 11.55 -0.78 -15.22
C VAL A 355 11.52 0.64 -15.78
N THR A 356 12.70 1.24 -15.89
CA THR A 356 12.89 2.54 -16.53
C THR A 356 14.07 2.44 -17.46
N PHE A 357 13.91 2.91 -18.70
CA PHE A 357 15.03 3.10 -19.62
C PHE A 357 14.77 4.33 -20.49
N THR A 358 15.85 4.92 -20.97
CA THR A 358 15.78 6.14 -21.80
C THR A 358 16.29 5.84 -23.19
N ILE A 359 15.48 6.17 -24.19
CA ILE A 359 15.80 6.01 -25.59
C ILE A 359 16.19 7.37 -26.16
N ARG A 360 17.30 7.41 -26.90
CA ARG A 360 17.70 8.60 -27.67
C ARG A 360 17.30 8.44 -29.13
N LEU A 361 16.71 9.50 -29.67
CA LEU A 361 16.32 9.60 -31.07
C LEU A 361 17.06 10.77 -31.72
N VAL A 362 17.48 10.56 -32.96
CA VAL A 362 17.98 11.60 -33.87
C VAL A 362 17.18 11.51 -35.16
N ASP A 363 16.43 12.56 -35.47
CA ASP A 363 15.55 12.66 -36.64
C ASP A 363 14.68 11.40 -36.81
N GLY A 364 14.06 10.97 -35.70
CA GLY A 364 13.12 9.86 -35.67
C GLY A 364 13.77 8.48 -35.74
N ARG A 365 15.11 8.40 -35.74
CA ARG A 365 15.89 7.17 -35.69
C ARG A 365 16.42 6.91 -34.30
N LEU A 366 16.23 5.68 -33.81
CA LEU A 366 16.75 5.24 -32.52
C LEU A 366 18.28 5.10 -32.61
N THR A 367 19.02 5.86 -31.80
CA THR A 367 20.49 5.78 -31.75
C THR A 367 20.95 4.94 -30.55
N ASP A 368 20.40 5.24 -29.37
CA ASP A 368 20.89 4.72 -28.09
C ASP A 368 19.77 4.34 -27.14
N LEU A 369 20.11 3.48 -26.18
CA LEU A 369 19.29 3.09 -25.05
C LEU A 369 20.15 3.11 -23.78
N PHE A 370 19.68 3.82 -22.75
CA PHE A 370 20.34 4.00 -21.47
C PHE A 370 19.62 3.27 -20.35
#